data_AF-A0A419EE72-F1
#
_entry.id   AF-A0A419EE72-F1
#
_cell.length_a   1.000
_cell.length_b   1.000
_cell.length_c   1.000
_cell.angle_alpha   90.00
_cell.angle_beta   90.00
_cell.angle_gamma   90.00
#
_symmetry.space_group_name_H-M   'P 1'
#
loop_
_entity.id
_entity.type
_entity.pdbx_description
1 polymer ?
#
loop_
_entity_poly.entity_id
_entity_poly.type
_entity_poly.pdbx_seq_one_letter_code
_entity_poly.pdbx_strand_id
1 'polypeptide(L)'
;MVFTLIIAFALAIVAAIFALQNPTMVTANFFGYLVDGSLALFVLIGLAVGFAIGVLVMTPGRIKSGLANTRNRKKIVELENSIRKSSVPAPVDREAYPPVVEEMQDEESEPTP
;
A
#
# COMPACT_ATOMS: atom_id res chain seq x y z
N MET A 1 0.87 -7.65 -11.45
CA MET A 1 -0.27 -8.60 -11.53
C MET A 1 -0.26 -9.34 -12.87
N VAL A 2 -0.38 -8.66 -14.01
CA VAL A 2 -0.39 -9.34 -15.33
C VAL A 2 0.97 -9.95 -15.70
N PHE A 3 2.07 -9.23 -15.46
CA PHE A 3 3.42 -9.72 -15.76
C PHE A 3 3.76 -11.06 -15.09
N THR A 4 3.38 -11.24 -13.82
CA THR A 4 3.58 -12.50 -13.08
C THR A 4 2.75 -13.64 -13.66
N LEU A 5 1.56 -13.36 -14.21
CA LEU A 5 0.74 -14.37 -14.89
C LEU A 5 1.36 -14.80 -16.22
N ILE A 6 1.93 -13.86 -16.99
CA ILE A 6 2.63 -14.18 -18.24
C ILE A 6 3.83 -15.10 -17.95
N ILE A 7 4.63 -14.79 -16.93
CA ILE A 7 5.76 -15.64 -16.52
C ILE A 7 5.28 -17.02 -16.06
N ALA A 8 4.25 -17.07 -15.21
CA ALA A 8 3.70 -18.34 -14.72
C ALA A 8 3.17 -19.21 -15.88
N PHE A 9 2.51 -18.58 -16.86
CA PHE A 9 2.00 -19.28 -18.03
C PHE A 9 3.12 -19.80 -18.94
N ALA A 10 4.14 -18.97 -19.21
CA ALA A 10 5.33 -19.40 -19.96
C ALA A 10 6.03 -20.59 -19.27
N LEU A 11 6.16 -20.54 -17.94
CA LEU A 11 6.74 -21.61 -17.15
C LEU A 11 5.89 -22.89 -17.19
N ALA A 12 4.56 -22.78 -17.20
CA ALA A 12 3.66 -23.92 -17.37
C ALA A 12 3.83 -24.57 -18.77
N ILE A 13 3.97 -23.77 -19.83
CA ILE A 13 4.26 -24.28 -21.19
C ILE A 13 5.59 -25.02 -21.20
N VAL A 14 6.64 -24.44 -20.63
CA VAL A 14 7.96 -25.09 -20.55
C VAL A 14 7.89 -26.42 -19.80
N ALA A 15 7.17 -26.48 -18.68
CA ALA A 15 6.97 -27.71 -17.92
C ALA A 15 6.20 -28.77 -18.72
N ALA A 16 5.17 -28.37 -19.48
CA ALA A 16 4.41 -29.28 -20.35
C ALA A 16 5.28 -29.82 -21.49
N ILE A 17 6.07 -28.96 -22.14
CA ILE A 17 7.03 -29.38 -23.18
C ILE A 17 8.05 -30.35 -22.59
N PHE A 18 8.60 -30.04 -21.42
CA PHE A 18 9.53 -30.92 -20.72
C PHE A 18 8.93 -32.32 -20.48
N ALA A 19 7.66 -32.38 -20.04
CA ALA A 19 6.95 -33.62 -19.81
C ALA A 19 6.73 -34.43 -21.09
N LEU A 20 6.36 -33.76 -22.19
CA LEU A 20 6.12 -34.41 -23.48
C LEU A 20 7.41 -34.88 -24.15
N GLN A 21 8.50 -34.13 -24.02
CA GLN A 21 9.79 -34.47 -24.64
C GLN A 21 10.59 -35.48 -23.84
N ASN A 22 10.34 -35.60 -22.54
CA ASN A 22 11.07 -36.51 -21.65
C ASN A 22 10.11 -37.49 -20.94
N PRO A 23 9.45 -38.41 -21.68
CA PRO A 23 8.59 -39.43 -21.08
C PRO A 23 9.40 -40.57 -20.43
N THR A 24 10.69 -40.36 -20.17
CA THR A 24 11.58 -41.38 -19.63
C THR A 24 11.25 -41.67 -18.16
N MET A 25 11.26 -42.95 -17.83
CA MET A 25 11.14 -43.41 -16.45
C MET A 25 12.53 -43.39 -15.80
N VAL A 26 12.59 -42.91 -14.57
CA VAL A 26 13.80 -42.83 -13.76
C VAL A 26 13.54 -43.40 -12.37
N THR A 27 14.54 -44.08 -11.83
CA THR A 27 14.54 -44.55 -10.45
C THR A 27 15.18 -43.49 -9.58
N ALA A 28 14.42 -42.93 -8.66
CA ALA A 28 14.91 -41.98 -7.68
C ALA A 28 15.08 -42.66 -6.32
N ASN A 29 16.20 -42.39 -5.65
CA ASN A 29 16.40 -42.82 -4.26
C ASN A 29 15.98 -41.69 -3.32
N PHE A 30 14.83 -41.86 -2.66
CA PHE A 30 14.31 -40.97 -1.65
C PHE A 30 14.58 -41.54 -0.26
N PHE A 31 15.62 -41.03 0.41
CA PHE A 31 15.95 -41.41 1.80
C PHE A 31 16.05 -42.93 2.03
N GLY A 32 16.57 -43.67 1.05
CA GLY A 32 16.69 -45.12 1.08
C GLY A 32 15.57 -45.88 0.39
N TYR A 33 14.48 -45.21 0.00
CA TYR A 33 13.38 -45.81 -0.77
C TYR A 33 13.58 -45.56 -2.27
N LEU A 34 13.60 -46.64 -3.05
CA LEU A 34 13.63 -46.55 -4.50
C LEU A 34 12.21 -46.30 -5.01
N VAL A 35 12.04 -45.21 -5.75
CA VAL A 35 10.78 -44.81 -6.36
C VAL A 35 10.99 -44.70 -7.86
N ASP A 36 10.28 -45.53 -8.61
CA ASP A 36 10.25 -45.44 -10.06
C ASP A 36 9.15 -44.48 -10.48
N GLY A 37 9.48 -43.53 -11.35
CA GLY A 37 8.52 -42.55 -11.85
C GLY A 37 9.03 -41.85 -13.10
N SER A 38 8.16 -41.07 -13.76
CA SER A 38 8.61 -40.27 -14.88
C SER A 38 9.50 -39.11 -14.40
N LEU A 39 10.53 -38.77 -15.18
CA LEU A 39 11.39 -37.62 -14.90
C LEU A 39 10.56 -36.34 -14.72
N ALA A 40 9.55 -36.18 -15.59
CA ALA A 40 8.59 -35.09 -15.56
C ALA A 40 7.89 -34.93 -14.21
N LEU A 41 7.47 -36.04 -13.59
CA LEU A 41 6.80 -36.05 -12.30
C LEU A 41 7.74 -35.51 -11.22
N PHE A 42 8.97 -36.01 -11.14
CA PHE A 42 9.92 -35.56 -10.11
C PHE A 42 10.22 -34.07 -10.22
N VAL A 43 10.40 -33.55 -11.44
CA VAL A 43 10.60 -32.12 -11.68
C VAL A 43 9.36 -31.31 -11.28
N LEU A 44 8.16 -31.78 -11.63
CA LEU A 44 6.91 -31.09 -11.29
C LEU A 44 6.69 -31.02 -9.78
N ILE A 45 6.97 -32.11 -9.04
CA ILE A 45 6.91 -32.12 -7.58
C ILE A 45 7.93 -31.14 -6.99
N GLY A 46 9.18 -31.19 -7.45
CA GLY A 46 10.21 -30.27 -6.96
C GLY A 46 9.83 -28.80 -7.18
N LEU A 47 9.26 -28.49 -8.34
CA LEU A 47 8.78 -27.15 -8.67
C LEU A 47 7.59 -26.75 -7.78
N ALA A 48 6.62 -27.63 -7.58
CA ALA A 48 5.47 -27.39 -6.71
C ALA A 48 5.90 -27.11 -5.26
N VAL A 49 6.85 -27.89 -4.74
CA VAL A 49 7.41 -27.70 -3.39
C VAL A 49 8.15 -26.37 -3.30
N GLY A 50 9.02 -26.06 -4.27
CA GLY A 50 9.73 -24.79 -4.33
C GLY A 50 8.78 -23.60 -4.40
N PHE A 51 7.72 -23.69 -5.20
CA PHE A 51 6.67 -22.67 -5.27
C PHE A 51 5.94 -22.51 -3.93
N ALA A 52 5.55 -23.60 -3.28
CA ALA A 52 4.88 -23.57 -1.97
C ALA A 52 5.76 -22.90 -0.91
N ILE A 53 7.05 -23.24 -0.87
CA ILE A 53 8.02 -22.60 0.03
C ILE A 53 8.15 -21.10 -0.30
N GLY A 54 8.29 -20.76 -1.59
CA GLY A 54 8.37 -19.36 -2.02
C GLY A 54 7.16 -18.53 -1.59
N VAL A 55 5.95 -19.06 -1.78
CA VAL A 55 4.71 -18.43 -1.31
C VAL A 55 4.72 -18.28 0.22
N LEU A 56 5.10 -19.34 0.94
CA LEU A 56 5.12 -19.33 2.40
C LEU A 56 6.09 -18.28 2.95
N VAL A 57 7.29 -18.15 2.36
CA VAL A 57 8.29 -17.13 2.72
C VAL A 57 7.81 -15.71 2.38
N MET A 58 7.07 -15.53 1.30
CA MET A 58 6.58 -14.21 0.86
C MET A 58 5.34 -13.73 1.63
N THR A 59 4.58 -14.66 2.22
CA THR A 59 3.34 -14.42 2.98
C THR A 59 3.53 -13.50 4.21
N PRO A 60 4.48 -13.72 5.13
CA PRO A 60 4.62 -12.87 6.33
C PRO A 60 4.94 -11.40 6.00
N GLY A 61 5.70 -11.13 4.93
CA GLY A 61 6.04 -9.78 4.49
C GLY A 61 4.84 -8.98 3.98
N ARG A 62 3.91 -9.65 3.28
CA ARG A 62 2.67 -9.05 2.78
C ARG A 62 1.69 -8.73 3.91
N ILE A 63 1.58 -9.62 4.91
CA ILE A 63 0.72 -9.42 6.08
C ILE A 63 1.16 -8.18 6.89
N LYS A 64 2.47 -8.06 7.18
CA LYS A 64 3.01 -6.92 7.94
C LYS A 64 2.83 -5.59 7.21
N SER A 65 2.97 -5.61 5.88
CA SER A 65 2.78 -4.44 5.02
C SER A 65 1.31 -3.98 4.99
N GLY A 66 0.35 -4.91 4.95
CA GLY A 66 -1.07 -4.58 5.00
C GLY A 66 -1.49 -3.89 6.30
N LEU A 67 -0.97 -4.35 7.44
CA LEU A 67 -1.28 -3.76 8.75
C LEU A 67 -0.61 -2.38 8.95
N ALA A 68 0.61 -2.21 8.45
CA ALA A 68 1.31 -0.92 8.45
C ALA A 68 0.59 0.11 7.58
N ASN A 69 0.07 -0.29 6.41
CA ASN A 69 -0.66 0.61 5.51
C ASN A 69 -1.94 1.15 6.17
N THR A 70 -2.66 0.31 6.91
CA THR A 70 -3.84 0.72 7.67
C THR A 70 -3.50 1.67 8.82
N ARG A 71 -2.39 1.45 9.54
CA ARG A 71 -1.90 2.38 10.56
C ARG A 71 -1.48 3.73 9.97
N ASN A 72 -0.81 3.73 8.83
CA ASN A 72 -0.40 4.96 8.14
C ASN A 72 -1.62 5.75 7.68
N ARG A 73 -2.65 5.08 7.14
CA ARG A 73 -3.91 5.73 6.74
C ARG A 73 -4.65 6.38 7.92
N LYS A 74 -4.64 5.75 9.10
CA LYS A 74 -5.24 6.34 10.33
C LYS A 74 -4.49 7.60 10.77
N LYS A 75 -3.15 7.58 10.74
CA LYS A 75 -2.34 8.76 11.06
C LYS A 75 -2.56 9.92 10.09
N ILE A 76 -2.71 9.63 8.79
CA ILE A 76 -3.01 10.66 7.78
C ILE A 76 -4.34 11.36 8.11
N VAL A 77 -5.40 10.59 8.39
CA VAL A 77 -6.72 11.14 8.76
C VAL A 77 -6.68 11.93 10.06
N GLU A 78 -5.91 11.47 11.05
CA GLU A 78 -5.72 12.17 12.33
C GLU A 78 -4.98 13.49 12.15
N LEU A 79 -3.91 13.51 11.34
CA LEU A 79 -3.19 14.74 11.01
C LEU A 79 -4.07 15.72 10.21
N GLU A 80 -4.82 15.24 9.21
CA GLU A 80 -5.77 16.07 8.45
C GLU A 80 -6.83 16.71 9.36
N ASN A 81 -7.38 15.94 10.32
CA ASN A 81 -8.33 16.46 11.30
C ASN A 81 -7.71 17.48 12.25
N SER A 82 -6.45 17.28 12.66
CA SER A 82 -5.75 18.26 13.52
C SER A 82 -5.51 19.59 12.80
N ILE A 83 -5.11 19.55 11.52
CA ILE A 83 -4.96 20.74 10.68
C ILE A 83 -6.31 21.45 10.50
N ARG A 84 -7.40 20.70 10.26
CA ARG A 84 -8.76 21.27 10.17
C ARG A 84 -9.20 21.93 11.46
N LYS A 85 -8.85 21.35 12.61
CA LYS A 85 -9.23 21.87 13.94
C LYS A 85 -8.43 23.12 14.33
N SER A 86 -7.17 23.21 13.91
CA SER A 86 -6.33 24.40 14.09
C SER A 86 -6.57 25.50 13.04
N SER A 87 -7.19 25.17 11.91
CA SER A 87 -7.61 26.11 10.85
C SER A 87 -9.00 26.73 11.09
N VAL A 88 -9.70 26.41 12.19
CA VAL A 88 -10.84 27.21 12.61
C VAL A 88 -10.26 28.51 13.16
N PRO A 89 -10.40 29.66 12.48
CA PRO A 89 -9.95 30.91 13.05
C PRO A 89 -10.72 31.09 14.35
N ALA A 90 -9.99 31.35 15.43
CA ALA A 90 -10.60 31.76 16.69
C ALA A 90 -11.68 32.81 16.40
N PRO A 91 -12.85 32.76 17.09
CA PRO A 91 -13.83 33.81 16.93
C PRO A 91 -13.09 35.13 17.20
N VAL A 92 -13.00 35.96 16.17
CA VAL A 92 -12.55 37.33 16.34
C VAL A 92 -13.63 37.96 17.19
N ASP A 93 -13.38 38.01 18.50
CA ASP A 93 -14.22 38.69 19.47
C ASP A 93 -14.36 40.14 18.99
N ARG A 94 -15.47 40.42 18.30
CA ARG A 94 -15.85 41.76 17.82
C ARG A 94 -16.48 42.56 18.96
N GLU A 95 -15.91 42.52 20.14
CA GLU A 95 -16.35 43.29 21.30
C GLU A 95 -15.17 44.04 21.92
N ALA A 96 -14.63 45.02 21.17
CA ALA A 96 -13.94 46.19 21.71
C ALA A 96 -13.57 47.14 20.57
N TYR A 97 -14.56 47.75 19.92
CA TYR A 97 -14.31 49.02 19.24
C TYR A 97 -15.25 50.06 19.85
N PRO A 98 -14.73 51.02 20.64
CA PRO A 98 -15.58 52.10 21.13
C PRO A 98 -16.07 52.92 19.93
N PRO A 99 -17.27 53.52 20.02
CA PRO A 99 -17.82 54.30 18.93
C PRO A 99 -16.89 55.49 18.64
N VAL A 100 -16.55 55.68 17.36
CA VAL A 100 -15.88 56.88 16.89
C VAL A 100 -16.85 58.04 17.10
N VAL A 101 -16.54 58.90 18.07
CA VAL A 101 -17.25 60.16 18.28
C VAL A 101 -16.90 61.05 17.10
N GLU A 102 -17.88 61.28 16.24
CA GLU A 102 -17.83 62.27 15.17
C GLU A 102 -18.02 63.64 15.85
N GLU A 103 -16.94 64.21 16.38
CA GLU A 103 -16.93 65.62 16.82
C GLU A 103 -16.96 66.51 15.57
N MET A 104 -18.18 66.92 15.19
CA MET A 104 -18.40 68.14 14.42
C MET A 104 -17.95 69.32 15.28
N GLN A 105 -16.74 69.84 15.01
CA GLN A 105 -16.34 71.17 15.48
C GLN A 105 -16.91 72.21 14.52
N ASP A 106 -18.11 72.68 14.87
CA ASP A 106 -18.52 74.05 14.57
C ASP A 106 -17.77 75.04 15.48
N GLU A 107 -17.68 76.28 15.01
CA GLU A 107 -17.20 77.50 15.67
C GLU A 107 -15.69 77.83 15.58
N GLU A 108 -15.34 78.63 14.58
CA GLU A 108 -14.65 79.90 14.87
C GLU A 108 -15.31 81.01 14.04
N SER A 109 -16.02 81.90 14.73
CA SER A 109 -16.81 82.99 14.19
C SER A 109 -16.05 84.33 14.22
N GLU A 110 -16.18 85.09 13.12
CA GLU A 110 -16.29 86.57 13.04
C GLU A 110 -15.06 87.47 13.24
N PRO A 111 -15.10 88.80 12.89
CA PRO A 111 -15.90 89.52 11.87
C PRO A 111 -15.06 90.50 10.99
N THR A 112 -15.75 91.20 10.08
CA THR A 112 -15.30 92.28 9.15
C THR A 112 -14.85 93.58 9.86
N PRO A 113 -14.15 94.51 9.16
CA PRO A 113 -14.79 95.50 8.26
C PRO A 113 -14.32 95.45 6.80
#